data_AF-A0A179F8U8-F1
#
_entry.id   AF-A0A179F8U8-F1
#
_cell.length_a   1.000
_cell.length_b   1.000
_cell.length_c   1.000
_cell.angle_alpha   90.00
_cell.angle_beta   90.00
_cell.angle_gamma   90.00
#
_symmetry.space_group_name_H-M   'P 1'
#
loop_
_entity.id
_entity.type
_entity.pdbx_description
1 polymer ?
#
loop_
_entity_poly.entity_id
_entity_poly.type
_entity_poly.pdbx_seq_one_letter_code
_entity_poly.pdbx_strand_id
1 'polypeptide(L)'
;MYGTTLPYLVTDDDREKFRIGGKALTPEKIQEVFELVRADDHDFFIEAFTLTQAIDPTTGDSLLHVAVRAGSMDGVVKLMERFDRARRPRPPRPFYTWAYHAFIAHQNYNGDTVFHVAARNGNLLLMKMIYRYIDPHWSAVCPEDDSDAPEEDVYPITVDEEYSTPRLMLLLTKNRAGRDIIAEARLVGNDGLADWLDAIVDRLDPKRDRRTEEGIAEMTAKVRQWFWYDMMSERQQKQLKSNE
;
A
#
# COMPACT_ATOMS: atom_id res chain seq x y z
N MET A 1 -0.75 1.81 15.73
CA MET A 1 -0.12 0.93 14.72
C MET A 1 -0.70 1.31 13.37
N TYR A 2 0.15 1.65 12.41
CA TYR A 2 -0.28 2.07 11.07
C TYR A 2 -0.15 0.90 10.10
N GLY A 3 -1.27 0.64 9.41
CA GLY A 3 -1.51 -0.53 8.58
C GLY A 3 -3.02 -0.74 8.50
N THR A 4 -3.51 -1.17 7.34
CA THR A 4 -4.94 -1.42 7.16
C THR A 4 -5.18 -2.89 6.82
N THR A 5 -6.26 -3.47 7.33
CA THR A 5 -6.65 -4.83 6.98
C THR A 5 -7.79 -4.75 5.99
N LEU A 6 -7.56 -5.30 4.81
CA LEU A 6 -8.57 -5.59 3.80
C LEU A 6 -9.11 -7.03 4.05
N PRO A 7 -10.31 -7.36 3.54
CA PRO A 7 -11.17 -6.56 2.67
C PRO A 7 -11.95 -5.48 3.43
N TYR A 8 -12.21 -4.36 2.75
CA TYR A 8 -13.30 -3.46 3.15
C TYR A 8 -14.59 -3.95 2.49
N LEU A 9 -15.65 -4.14 3.28
CA LEU A 9 -16.95 -4.49 2.76
C LEU A 9 -17.55 -3.32 1.99
N VAL A 10 -17.62 -3.43 0.66
CA VAL A 10 -18.28 -2.44 -0.21
C VAL A 10 -19.73 -2.85 -0.41
N THR A 11 -20.67 -2.02 0.06
CA THR A 11 -22.12 -2.25 -0.09
C THR A 11 -22.65 -1.72 -1.43
N ASP A 12 -23.89 -2.06 -1.79
CA ASP A 12 -24.55 -1.49 -2.96
C ASP A 12 -24.75 0.03 -2.83
N ASP A 13 -25.04 0.52 -1.62
CA ASP A 13 -25.07 1.96 -1.32
C ASP A 13 -23.71 2.64 -1.57
N ASP A 14 -22.60 1.98 -1.21
CA ASP A 14 -21.26 2.49 -1.51
C ASP A 14 -21.03 2.52 -3.02
N ARG A 15 -21.49 1.49 -3.75
CA ARG A 15 -21.37 1.44 -5.21
C ARG A 15 -22.12 2.58 -5.87
N GLU A 16 -23.34 2.84 -5.44
CA GLU A 16 -24.15 3.95 -5.94
C GLU A 16 -23.50 5.30 -5.60
N LYS A 17 -23.19 5.51 -4.32
CA LYS A 17 -22.70 6.80 -3.81
C LYS A 17 -21.33 7.20 -4.36
N PHE A 18 -20.42 6.24 -4.54
CA PHE A 18 -19.08 6.51 -5.07
C PHE A 18 -18.97 6.26 -6.57
N ARG A 19 -20.07 5.83 -7.19
CA ARG A 19 -20.12 5.35 -8.59
C ARG A 19 -19.00 4.33 -8.81
N ILE A 20 -18.93 3.36 -7.92
CA ILE A 20 -17.99 2.25 -8.00
C ILE A 20 -18.54 1.30 -9.06
N GLY A 21 -17.76 1.06 -10.12
CA GLY A 21 -18.11 0.11 -11.17
C GLY A 21 -18.08 -1.34 -10.66
N GLY A 22 -18.16 -2.32 -11.57
CA GLY A 22 -17.91 -3.74 -11.33
C GLY A 22 -18.81 -4.46 -10.29
N LYS A 23 -18.68 -5.78 -10.21
CA LYS A 23 -19.43 -6.65 -9.28
C LYS A 23 -18.52 -7.12 -8.14
N ALA A 24 -19.11 -7.56 -7.03
CA ALA A 24 -18.37 -8.34 -6.03
C ALA A 24 -17.87 -9.64 -6.70
N LEU A 25 -16.65 -10.07 -6.37
CA LEU A 25 -16.14 -11.35 -6.86
C LEU A 25 -16.76 -12.48 -6.07
N THR A 26 -17.04 -13.58 -6.75
CA THR A 26 -17.32 -14.85 -6.08
C THR A 26 -16.01 -15.45 -5.56
N PRO A 27 -16.05 -16.32 -4.53
CA PRO A 27 -14.86 -17.00 -4.03
C PRO A 27 -14.07 -17.73 -5.14
N GLU A 28 -14.76 -18.33 -6.10
CA GLU A 28 -14.14 -19.03 -7.24
C GLU A 28 -13.37 -18.06 -8.12
N LYS A 29 -13.94 -16.88 -8.39
CA LYS A 29 -13.26 -15.87 -9.21
C LYS A 29 -12.07 -15.25 -8.47
N ILE A 30 -12.15 -15.10 -7.14
CA ILE A 30 -10.99 -14.69 -6.34
C ILE A 30 -9.88 -15.72 -6.54
N GLN A 31 -10.16 -17.01 -6.32
CA GLN A 31 -9.17 -18.07 -6.46
C GLN A 31 -8.54 -18.11 -7.86
N GLU A 32 -9.34 -18.03 -8.91
CA GLU A 32 -8.87 -17.99 -10.30
C GLU A 32 -7.86 -16.85 -10.54
N VAL A 33 -8.16 -15.66 -10.04
CA VAL A 33 -7.31 -14.48 -10.24
C VAL A 33 -6.01 -14.60 -9.44
N PHE A 34 -6.07 -15.17 -8.24
CA PHE A 34 -4.86 -15.48 -7.48
C PHE A 34 -3.98 -16.50 -8.20
N GLU A 35 -4.56 -17.51 -8.86
CA GLU A 35 -3.80 -18.47 -9.67
C GLU A 35 -3.13 -17.81 -10.88
N LEU A 36 -3.84 -16.93 -11.58
CA LEU A 36 -3.29 -16.14 -12.70
C LEU A 36 -2.10 -15.28 -12.23
N VAL A 37 -2.25 -14.49 -11.16
CA VAL A 37 -1.15 -13.65 -10.64
C VAL A 37 0.04 -14.49 -10.16
N ARG A 38 -0.20 -15.68 -9.58
CA ARG A 38 0.90 -16.62 -9.20
C ARG A 38 1.63 -17.17 -10.42
N ALA A 39 0.93 -17.34 -11.53
CA ALA A 39 1.49 -17.78 -12.81
C ALA A 39 2.13 -16.63 -13.62
N ASP A 40 2.15 -15.41 -13.06
CA ASP A 40 2.55 -14.18 -13.74
C ASP A 40 1.71 -13.86 -15.00
N ASP A 41 0.48 -14.36 -15.02
CA ASP A 41 -0.52 -14.04 -16.04
C ASP A 41 -1.43 -12.93 -15.51
N HIS A 42 -1.37 -11.76 -16.17
CA HIS A 42 -2.14 -10.58 -15.79
C HIS A 42 -3.25 -10.25 -16.79
N ASP A 43 -3.61 -11.21 -17.66
CA ASP A 43 -4.72 -11.06 -18.62
C ASP A 43 -6.08 -11.30 -17.96
N PHE A 44 -6.41 -10.42 -17.02
CA PHE A 44 -7.73 -10.37 -16.42
C PHE A 44 -8.22 -8.93 -16.26
N PHE A 45 -9.53 -8.73 -16.28
CA PHE A 45 -10.13 -7.43 -16.05
C PHE A 45 -10.85 -7.39 -14.71
N ILE A 46 -10.22 -6.75 -13.73
CA ILE A 46 -10.79 -6.46 -12.43
C ILE A 46 -10.61 -4.97 -12.16
N GLU A 47 -11.67 -4.36 -11.65
CA GLU A 47 -11.69 -2.95 -11.30
C GLU A 47 -10.90 -2.70 -10.01
N ALA A 48 -10.35 -1.49 -9.87
CA ALA A 48 -9.46 -1.13 -8.75
C ALA A 48 -10.06 -1.43 -7.36
N PHE A 49 -11.35 -1.16 -7.16
CA PHE A 49 -12.01 -1.44 -5.89
C PHE A 49 -12.13 -2.95 -5.62
N THR A 50 -12.33 -3.75 -6.66
CA THR A 50 -12.47 -5.20 -6.52
C THR A 50 -11.13 -5.81 -6.11
N LEU A 51 -10.01 -5.24 -6.54
CA LEU A 51 -8.67 -5.66 -6.08
C LEU A 51 -8.53 -5.54 -4.55
N THR A 52 -9.15 -4.52 -3.93
CA THR A 52 -9.14 -4.36 -2.47
C THR A 52 -10.00 -5.39 -1.72
N GLN A 53 -10.82 -6.15 -2.44
CA GLN A 53 -11.65 -7.23 -1.88
C GLN A 53 -11.07 -8.62 -2.17
N ALA A 54 -10.20 -8.73 -3.18
CA ALA A 54 -9.53 -9.96 -3.55
C ALA A 54 -8.38 -10.26 -2.57
N ILE A 55 -8.75 -10.80 -1.41
CA ILE A 55 -7.84 -11.21 -0.33
C ILE A 55 -7.84 -12.73 -0.22
N ASP A 56 -6.67 -13.34 -0.15
CA ASP A 56 -6.51 -14.77 0.07
C ASP A 56 -7.01 -15.11 1.49
N PRO A 57 -8.03 -15.96 1.62
CA PRO A 57 -8.67 -16.22 2.92
C PRO A 57 -7.78 -17.01 3.90
N THR A 58 -6.67 -17.60 3.42
CA THR A 58 -5.78 -18.40 4.26
C THR A 58 -4.63 -17.56 4.80
N THR A 59 -4.09 -16.65 3.99
CA THR A 59 -2.90 -15.87 4.32
C THR A 59 -3.20 -14.41 4.64
N GLY A 60 -4.37 -13.93 4.24
CA GLY A 60 -4.68 -12.50 4.25
C GLY A 60 -3.91 -11.72 3.19
N ASP A 61 -3.25 -12.36 2.23
CA ASP A 61 -2.53 -11.65 1.18
C ASP A 61 -3.50 -10.98 0.20
N SER A 62 -3.17 -9.76 -0.24
CA SER A 62 -3.75 -9.21 -1.47
C SER A 62 -3.02 -9.73 -2.71
N LEU A 63 -3.61 -9.54 -3.89
CA LEU A 63 -2.94 -9.82 -5.16
C LEU A 63 -1.59 -9.09 -5.30
N LEU A 64 -1.43 -7.91 -4.69
CA LEU A 64 -0.15 -7.18 -4.70
C LEU A 64 0.92 -7.90 -3.87
N HIS A 65 0.56 -8.49 -2.72
CA HIS A 65 1.50 -9.32 -1.96
C HIS A 65 2.00 -10.51 -2.78
N VAL A 66 1.11 -11.13 -3.55
CA VAL A 66 1.44 -12.28 -4.40
C VAL A 66 2.39 -11.88 -5.53
N ALA A 67 2.09 -10.81 -6.27
CA ALA A 67 2.95 -10.30 -7.34
C ALA A 67 4.35 -9.93 -6.80
N VAL A 68 4.40 -9.23 -5.67
CA VAL A 68 5.67 -8.83 -5.03
C VAL A 68 6.45 -10.03 -4.52
N ARG A 69 5.78 -11.04 -3.96
CA ARG A 69 6.44 -12.28 -3.51
C ARG A 69 7.08 -13.03 -4.66
N ALA A 70 6.41 -13.08 -5.81
CA ALA A 70 6.93 -13.67 -7.04
C ALA A 70 8.09 -12.84 -7.66
N GLY A 71 8.33 -11.61 -7.17
CA GLY A 71 9.30 -10.71 -7.77
C GLY A 71 8.84 -10.09 -9.09
N SER A 72 7.54 -10.18 -9.41
CA SER A 72 7.00 -9.74 -10.69
C SER A 72 6.79 -8.23 -10.72
N MET A 73 7.68 -7.52 -11.43
CA MET A 73 7.50 -6.09 -11.69
C MET A 73 6.30 -5.82 -12.61
N ASP A 74 6.11 -6.62 -13.66
CA ASP A 74 4.95 -6.44 -14.56
C ASP A 74 3.63 -6.62 -13.81
N GLY A 75 3.53 -7.64 -12.95
CA GLY A 75 2.35 -7.85 -12.12
C GLY A 75 2.05 -6.69 -11.19
N VAL A 76 3.08 -6.09 -10.58
CA VAL A 76 2.91 -4.86 -9.79
C VAL A 76 2.38 -3.73 -10.68
N VAL A 77 2.99 -3.46 -11.83
CA VAL A 77 2.53 -2.42 -12.75
C VAL A 77 1.08 -2.64 -13.19
N LYS A 78 0.73 -3.85 -13.64
CA LYS A 78 -0.63 -4.19 -14.12
C LYS A 78 -1.69 -4.04 -13.04
N LEU A 79 -1.37 -4.36 -11.79
CA LEU A 79 -2.28 -4.18 -10.66
C LEU A 79 -2.41 -2.68 -10.29
N MET A 80 -1.30 -1.94 -10.27
CA MET A 80 -1.31 -0.52 -9.89
C MET A 80 -1.95 0.39 -10.95
N GLU A 81 -1.77 0.09 -12.25
CA GLU A 81 -2.39 0.82 -13.37
C GLU A 81 -3.93 0.88 -13.27
N ARG A 82 -4.57 -0.10 -12.60
CA ARG A 82 -6.02 -0.11 -12.41
C ARG A 82 -6.49 1.08 -11.57
N PHE A 83 -5.67 1.53 -10.64
CA PHE A 83 -5.97 2.69 -9.82
C PHE A 83 -5.70 4.01 -10.57
N ASP A 84 -4.69 4.06 -11.44
CA ASP A 84 -4.37 5.26 -12.23
C ASP A 84 -5.50 5.67 -13.18
N ARG A 85 -6.14 4.68 -13.82
CA ARG A 85 -7.33 4.93 -14.67
C ARG A 85 -8.45 5.58 -13.88
N ALA A 86 -8.57 5.25 -12.60
CA ALA A 86 -9.62 5.74 -11.74
C ALA A 86 -9.30 7.08 -11.04
N ARG A 87 -8.02 7.47 -10.99
CA ARG A 87 -7.54 8.78 -10.49
C ARG A 87 -7.64 9.91 -11.52
N ARG A 88 -8.05 9.63 -12.77
CA ARG A 88 -8.15 10.62 -13.85
C ARG A 88 -9.12 11.80 -13.62
N PRO A 89 -10.24 11.70 -12.89
CA PRO A 89 -11.05 12.86 -12.57
C PRO A 89 -10.30 13.78 -11.59
N ARG A 90 -10.24 15.09 -11.89
CA ARG A 90 -9.81 16.12 -10.92
C ARG A 90 -11.04 16.86 -10.37
N PRO A 91 -11.23 16.94 -9.04
CA PRO A 91 -10.40 16.36 -7.98
C PRO A 91 -10.51 14.83 -7.89
N PRO A 92 -9.47 14.13 -7.38
CA PRO A 92 -9.52 12.69 -7.17
C PRO A 92 -10.64 12.34 -6.20
N ARG A 93 -11.39 11.29 -6.53
CA ARG A 93 -12.53 10.85 -5.73
C ARG A 93 -12.03 10.23 -4.42
N PRO A 94 -12.55 10.64 -3.24
CA PRO A 94 -12.09 10.17 -1.93
C PRO A 94 -11.90 8.66 -1.80
N PHE A 95 -12.86 7.88 -2.30
CA PHE A 95 -12.80 6.42 -2.23
C PHE A 95 -11.63 5.82 -3.03
N TYR A 96 -11.27 6.40 -4.17
CA TYR A 96 -10.15 5.89 -4.97
C TYR A 96 -8.80 6.25 -4.35
N THR A 97 -8.69 7.44 -3.76
CA THR A 97 -7.52 7.82 -2.95
C THR A 97 -7.33 6.86 -1.78
N TRP A 98 -8.41 6.56 -1.05
CA TRP A 98 -8.40 5.56 0.02
C TRP A 98 -8.02 4.17 -0.51
N ALA A 99 -8.69 3.67 -1.54
CA ALA A 99 -8.51 2.31 -2.06
C ALA A 99 -7.08 2.06 -2.55
N TYR A 100 -6.49 3.05 -3.24
CA TYR A 100 -5.11 3.01 -3.69
C TYR A 100 -4.14 2.82 -2.53
N HIS A 101 -4.21 3.71 -1.54
CA HIS A 101 -3.33 3.67 -0.40
C HIS A 101 -3.61 2.45 0.47
N ALA A 102 -4.86 2.05 0.65
CA ALA A 102 -5.23 0.87 1.41
C ALA A 102 -4.70 -0.42 0.78
N PHE A 103 -4.61 -0.50 -0.54
CA PHE A 103 -4.05 -1.66 -1.24
C PHE A 103 -2.54 -1.82 -0.98
N ILE A 104 -1.81 -0.70 -0.94
CA ILE A 104 -0.37 -0.66 -0.64
C ILE A 104 -0.11 -0.88 0.86
N ALA A 105 -0.87 -0.20 1.72
CA ALA A 105 -0.74 -0.24 3.18
C ALA A 105 -1.40 -1.47 3.82
N HIS A 106 -1.92 -2.39 3.00
CA HIS A 106 -2.58 -3.57 3.49
C HIS A 106 -1.60 -4.47 4.26
N GLN A 107 -1.98 -4.91 5.46
CA GLN A 107 -1.28 -5.94 6.22
C GLN A 107 -2.01 -7.28 6.13
N ASN A 108 -1.29 -8.33 5.73
CA ASN A 108 -1.79 -9.70 5.72
C ASN A 108 -1.91 -10.29 7.15
N TYR A 109 -2.21 -11.59 7.29
CA TYR A 109 -2.37 -12.21 8.61
C TYR A 109 -1.06 -12.32 9.41
N ASN A 110 0.10 -12.14 8.79
CA ASN A 110 1.38 -12.01 9.50
C ASN A 110 1.68 -10.55 9.89
N GLY A 111 0.82 -9.60 9.53
CA GLY A 111 1.09 -8.17 9.68
C GLY A 111 2.05 -7.63 8.63
N ASP A 112 2.43 -8.43 7.63
CA ASP A 112 3.32 -7.99 6.57
C ASP A 112 2.56 -7.07 5.61
N THR A 113 3.17 -5.94 5.29
CA THR A 113 2.80 -5.18 4.09
C THR A 113 3.57 -5.71 2.89
N VAL A 114 3.21 -5.24 1.69
CA VAL A 114 3.96 -5.55 0.46
C VAL A 114 5.44 -5.15 0.55
N PHE A 115 5.79 -4.14 1.35
CA PHE A 115 7.19 -3.77 1.61
C PHE A 115 7.94 -4.82 2.43
N HIS A 116 7.28 -5.45 3.42
CA HIS A 116 7.91 -6.54 4.17
C HIS A 116 8.19 -7.74 3.25
N VAL A 117 7.25 -8.04 2.34
CA VAL A 117 7.43 -9.11 1.34
C VAL A 117 8.56 -8.77 0.37
N ALA A 118 8.63 -7.52 -0.14
CA ALA A 118 9.71 -7.06 -1.01
C ALA A 118 11.08 -7.08 -0.32
N ALA A 119 11.14 -6.69 0.95
CA ALA A 119 12.36 -6.70 1.76
C ALA A 119 12.97 -8.10 1.86
N ARG A 120 12.13 -9.14 1.99
CA ARG A 120 12.58 -10.54 1.98
C ARG A 120 13.05 -11.01 0.61
N ASN A 121 12.45 -10.50 -0.47
CA ASN A 121 12.83 -10.86 -1.84
C ASN A 121 14.25 -10.35 -2.19
N GLY A 122 14.66 -9.20 -1.64
CA GLY A 122 15.98 -8.63 -1.87
C GLY A 122 16.14 -7.91 -3.21
N ASN A 123 15.06 -7.82 -4.00
CA ASN A 123 15.04 -7.09 -5.26
C ASN A 123 14.89 -5.57 -5.01
N LEU A 124 16.02 -4.86 -5.07
CA LEU A 124 16.07 -3.41 -4.89
C LEU A 124 15.21 -2.64 -5.91
N LEU A 125 15.18 -3.05 -7.18
CA LEU A 125 14.39 -2.38 -8.21
C LEU A 125 12.89 -2.50 -7.93
N LEU A 126 12.46 -3.69 -7.49
CA LEU A 126 11.08 -3.89 -7.06
C LEU A 126 10.73 -3.05 -5.82
N MET A 127 11.65 -2.94 -4.85
CA MET A 127 11.45 -2.07 -3.70
C MET A 127 11.31 -0.60 -4.12
N LYS A 128 12.19 -0.10 -4.99
CA LYS A 128 12.11 1.25 -5.57
C LYS A 128 10.76 1.49 -6.25
N MET A 129 10.34 0.55 -7.11
CA MET A 129 9.05 0.60 -7.80
C MET A 129 7.87 0.76 -6.81
N ILE A 130 7.80 -0.10 -5.78
CA ILE A 130 6.71 -0.05 -4.79
C ILE A 130 6.78 1.22 -3.95
N TYR A 131 7.98 1.68 -3.58
CA TYR A 131 8.18 2.94 -2.86
C TYR A 131 7.64 4.13 -3.65
N ARG A 132 7.92 4.18 -4.96
CA ARG A 132 7.43 5.22 -5.88
C ARG A 132 5.92 5.13 -6.13
N TYR A 133 5.28 4.00 -5.80
CA TYR A 133 3.83 3.88 -5.78
C TYR A 133 3.20 4.38 -4.47
N ILE A 134 3.92 4.71 -3.38
CA ILE A 134 3.26 5.26 -2.18
C ILE A 134 2.54 6.57 -2.50
N ASP A 135 3.23 7.44 -3.24
CA ASP A 135 2.67 8.64 -3.85
C ASP A 135 3.03 8.60 -5.33
N PRO A 136 2.07 8.27 -6.23
CA PRO A 136 2.39 7.80 -7.57
C PRO A 136 3.28 8.76 -8.33
N HIS A 137 4.50 8.31 -8.54
CA HIS A 137 5.51 9.00 -9.31
C HIS A 137 5.57 8.44 -10.73
N TRP A 138 5.83 9.30 -11.71
CA TRP A 138 5.88 8.90 -13.12
C TRP A 138 6.96 7.84 -13.40
N SER A 139 8.05 7.84 -12.63
CA SER A 139 9.15 6.88 -12.76
C SER A 139 8.95 5.57 -11.98
N ALA A 140 7.76 5.32 -11.41
CA ALA A 140 7.49 4.06 -10.72
C ALA A 140 7.66 2.83 -11.64
N VAL A 141 7.33 2.97 -12.93
CA VAL A 141 7.46 1.91 -13.95
C VAL A 141 8.90 1.73 -14.48
N CYS A 142 9.81 2.65 -14.16
CA CYS A 142 11.22 2.62 -14.55
C CYS A 142 12.11 2.84 -13.31
N PRO A 143 12.16 1.89 -12.35
CA PRO A 143 12.88 2.04 -11.09
C PRO A 143 14.41 2.20 -11.24
N GLU A 144 14.96 1.91 -12.41
CA GLU A 144 16.36 2.16 -12.78
C GLU A 144 16.66 3.62 -13.13
N ASP A 145 15.63 4.41 -13.45
CA ASP A 145 15.77 5.84 -13.67
C ASP A 145 15.78 6.56 -12.31
N ASP A 146 16.97 7.04 -11.93
CA ASP A 146 17.18 7.79 -10.70
C ASP A 146 17.07 9.31 -10.90
N SER A 147 16.67 9.76 -12.09
CA SER A 147 16.36 11.17 -12.30
C SER A 147 15.09 11.54 -11.52
N ASP A 148 15.22 12.53 -10.62
CA ASP A 148 14.11 12.99 -9.76
C ASP A 148 13.50 11.84 -8.93
N ALA A 149 14.35 10.93 -8.45
CA ALA A 149 13.93 9.78 -7.68
C ALA A 149 13.32 10.20 -6.33
N PRO A 150 12.05 9.86 -6.03
CA PRO A 150 11.40 10.23 -4.77
C PRO A 150 12.12 9.66 -3.54
N GLU A 151 12.80 8.53 -3.72
CA GLU A 151 13.63 7.98 -2.68
C GLU A 151 14.82 8.86 -2.35
N GLU A 152 15.28 9.80 -3.19
CA GLU A 152 16.38 10.75 -2.94
C GLU A 152 15.93 12.09 -2.32
N ASP A 153 14.61 12.28 -2.17
CA ASP A 153 14.04 13.48 -1.55
C ASP A 153 14.64 13.72 -0.16
N VAL A 154 15.09 14.95 0.08
CA VAL A 154 15.54 15.42 1.39
C VAL A 154 14.53 16.45 1.87
N TYR A 155 13.82 16.12 2.94
CA TYR A 155 12.85 17.04 3.51
C TYR A 155 13.55 17.94 4.53
N PRO A 156 13.57 19.28 4.34
CA PRO A 156 13.90 20.15 5.45
C PRO A 156 12.82 19.97 6.53
N ILE A 157 13.17 20.23 7.79
CA ILE A 157 12.30 20.12 8.97
C ILE A 157 10.93 20.81 8.76
N THR A 158 10.80 21.72 7.78
CA THR A 158 9.65 22.64 7.60
C THR A 158 8.95 22.60 6.23
N VAL A 159 9.27 21.73 5.27
CA VAL A 159 8.44 21.61 4.04
C VAL A 159 7.40 20.52 4.29
N ASP A 160 6.22 20.96 4.71
CA ASP A 160 4.97 20.19 4.88
C ASP A 160 5.19 18.69 5.07
N GLU A 161 5.37 18.30 6.33
CA GLU A 161 5.49 16.92 6.82
C GLU A 161 4.48 15.95 6.19
N GLU A 162 3.36 16.46 5.70
CA GLU A 162 2.30 15.73 5.02
C GLU A 162 2.85 14.81 3.91
N TYR A 163 3.71 15.28 3.00
CA TYR A 163 4.11 14.49 1.81
C TYR A 163 5.04 13.31 2.16
N SER A 164 5.91 13.49 3.15
CA SER A 164 6.84 12.45 3.59
C SER A 164 6.19 11.46 4.58
N THR A 165 5.11 11.87 5.24
CA THR A 165 4.46 11.11 6.32
C THR A 165 3.99 9.72 5.86
N PRO A 166 3.25 9.54 4.73
CA PRO A 166 2.82 8.23 4.28
C PRO A 166 3.99 7.30 3.97
N ARG A 167 5.06 7.86 3.37
CA ARG A 167 6.29 7.12 3.07
C ARG A 167 6.91 6.62 4.36
N LEU A 168 7.25 7.52 5.28
CA LEU A 168 7.89 7.17 6.55
C LEU A 168 7.04 6.18 7.35
N MET A 169 5.74 6.40 7.41
CA MET A 169 4.83 5.53 8.15
C MET A 169 4.83 4.09 7.62
N LEU A 170 4.86 3.88 6.30
CA LEU A 170 4.96 2.53 5.72
C LEU A 170 6.32 1.87 6.00
N LEU A 171 7.42 2.63 6.01
CA LEU A 171 8.74 2.11 6.35
C LEU A 171 8.86 1.72 7.83
N LEU A 172 8.16 2.44 8.72
CA LEU A 172 8.15 2.19 10.16
C LEU A 172 7.07 1.18 10.61
N THR A 173 6.15 0.79 9.72
CA THR A 173 5.13 -0.23 10.03
C THR A 173 5.82 -1.52 10.44
N LYS A 174 5.37 -2.08 11.57
CA LYS A 174 5.83 -3.37 12.06
C LYS A 174 4.82 -4.47 11.75
N ASN A 175 5.32 -5.63 11.40
CA ASN A 175 4.52 -6.85 11.32
C ASN A 175 4.22 -7.45 12.70
N ARG A 176 3.52 -8.60 12.75
CA ARG A 176 3.16 -9.25 14.02
C ARG A 176 4.35 -9.76 14.82
N ALA A 177 5.50 -9.95 14.18
CA ALA A 177 6.74 -10.30 14.87
C ALA A 177 7.49 -9.07 15.43
N GLY A 178 6.93 -7.87 15.28
CA GLY A 178 7.51 -6.62 15.77
C GLY A 178 8.66 -6.09 14.92
N ARG A 179 8.84 -6.61 13.70
CA ARG A 179 9.88 -6.19 12.76
C ARG A 179 9.32 -5.24 11.73
N ASP A 180 10.05 -4.17 11.46
CA ASP A 180 9.83 -3.32 10.29
C ASP A 180 10.55 -3.91 9.06
N ILE A 181 10.48 -3.19 7.94
CA ILE A 181 11.00 -3.67 6.65
C ILE A 181 12.54 -3.75 6.64
N ILE A 182 13.24 -2.90 7.40
CA ILE A 182 14.70 -2.90 7.52
C ILE A 182 15.12 -4.15 8.29
N ALA A 183 14.45 -4.44 9.40
CA ALA A 183 14.67 -5.66 10.17
C ALA A 183 14.36 -6.92 9.37
N GLU A 184 13.32 -6.93 8.53
CA GLU A 184 13.02 -8.04 7.62
C GLU A 184 14.10 -8.23 6.55
N ALA A 185 14.60 -7.16 5.93
CA ALA A 185 15.71 -7.25 4.96
C ALA A 185 16.98 -7.83 5.60
N ARG A 186 17.37 -7.33 6.79
CA ARG A 186 18.53 -7.86 7.53
C ARG A 186 18.36 -9.32 7.93
N LEU A 187 17.15 -9.72 8.34
CA LEU A 187 16.87 -11.09 8.78
C LEU A 187 17.20 -12.13 7.69
N VAL A 188 17.01 -11.79 6.42
CA VAL A 188 17.27 -12.67 5.28
C VAL A 188 18.63 -12.41 4.60
N GLY A 189 19.46 -11.51 5.15
CA GLY A 189 20.79 -11.20 4.63
C GLY A 189 20.83 -10.17 3.49
N ASN A 190 19.77 -9.39 3.30
CA ASN A 190 19.70 -8.33 2.28
C ASN A 190 20.25 -7.00 2.83
N ASP A 191 21.48 -6.99 3.32
CA ASP A 191 22.06 -5.85 4.04
C ASP A 191 22.12 -4.57 3.20
N GLY A 192 22.48 -4.67 1.92
CA GLY A 192 22.50 -3.50 1.03
C GLY A 192 21.13 -2.86 0.81
N LEU A 193 20.06 -3.66 0.78
CA LEU A 193 18.69 -3.16 0.73
C LEU A 193 18.31 -2.51 2.06
N ALA A 194 18.70 -3.13 3.18
CA ALA A 194 18.45 -2.60 4.51
C ALA A 194 19.14 -1.24 4.70
N ASP A 195 20.39 -1.10 4.27
CA ASP A 195 21.15 0.15 4.36
C ASP A 195 20.54 1.25 3.47
N TRP A 196 20.07 0.88 2.26
CA TRP A 196 19.33 1.81 1.40
C TRP A 196 18.03 2.29 2.07
N LEU A 197 17.26 1.39 2.70
CA LEU A 197 16.05 1.74 3.44
C LEU A 197 16.35 2.62 4.67
N ASP A 198 17.39 2.31 5.43
CA ASP A 198 17.84 3.13 6.57
C ASP A 198 18.19 4.55 6.12
N ALA A 199 18.90 4.69 4.99
CA ALA A 199 19.26 5.99 4.42
C ALA A 199 18.04 6.83 4.04
N ILE A 200 16.99 6.21 3.46
CA ILE A 200 15.72 6.89 3.18
C ILE A 200 15.07 7.34 4.49
N VAL A 201 14.94 6.44 5.46
CA VAL A 201 14.31 6.73 6.76
C VAL A 201 15.00 7.91 7.45
N ASP A 202 16.33 7.97 7.42
CA ASP A 202 17.10 9.09 7.98
C ASP A 202 16.96 10.39 7.18
N ARG A 203 16.77 10.34 5.86
CA ARG A 203 16.48 11.54 5.03
C ARG A 203 15.06 12.06 5.20
N LEU A 204 14.10 11.17 5.41
CA LEU A 204 12.73 11.56 5.75
C LEU A 204 12.71 12.17 7.15
N ASP A 205 13.33 11.54 8.14
CA ASP A 205 13.24 11.95 9.55
C ASP A 205 14.63 12.06 10.21
N PRO A 206 15.38 13.14 9.89
CA PRO A 206 16.75 13.31 10.36
C PRO A 206 16.84 13.61 11.87
N LYS A 207 15.78 14.17 12.47
CA LYS A 207 15.73 14.48 13.91
C LYS A 207 15.18 13.34 14.76
N ARG A 208 14.50 12.37 14.13
CA ARG A 208 13.90 11.20 14.79
C ARG A 208 12.75 11.54 15.74
N ASP A 209 12.24 12.77 15.69
CA ASP A 209 11.09 13.21 16.49
C ASP A 209 9.80 12.53 16.02
N ARG A 210 9.68 12.28 14.72
CA ARG A 210 8.52 11.56 14.15
C ARG A 210 8.46 10.09 14.50
N ARG A 211 9.53 9.48 15.01
CA ARG A 211 9.54 8.07 15.48
C ARG A 211 9.11 7.91 16.94
N THR A 212 8.84 9.01 17.64
CA THR A 212 8.27 8.98 19.00
C THR A 212 6.80 8.55 18.97
N GLU A 213 6.23 8.19 20.13
CA GLU A 213 4.80 7.85 20.21
C GLU A 213 3.91 9.01 19.76
N GLU A 214 4.26 10.25 20.15
CA GLU A 214 3.56 11.47 19.74
C GLU A 214 3.69 11.72 18.24
N GLY A 215 4.91 11.64 17.70
CA GLY A 215 5.17 11.80 16.27
C GLY A 215 4.43 10.76 15.40
N ILE A 216 4.39 9.50 15.83
CA ILE A 216 3.62 8.43 15.17
C ILE A 216 2.12 8.73 15.24
N ALA A 217 1.61 9.23 16.36
CA ALA A 217 0.20 9.58 16.52
C ALA A 217 -0.21 10.73 15.58
N GLU A 218 0.61 11.78 15.52
CA GLU A 218 0.40 12.91 14.60
C GLU A 218 0.45 12.46 13.14
N MET A 219 1.48 11.72 12.74
CA MET A 219 1.57 11.15 11.39
C MET A 219 0.35 10.28 11.06
N THR A 220 -0.11 9.45 12.01
CA THR A 220 -1.30 8.62 11.82
C THR A 220 -2.53 9.48 11.53
N ALA A 221 -2.74 10.57 12.28
CA ALA A 221 -3.86 11.48 12.05
C ALA A 221 -3.80 12.12 10.65
N LYS A 222 -2.62 12.57 10.21
CA LYS A 222 -2.42 13.14 8.87
C LYS A 222 -2.72 12.13 7.77
N VAL A 223 -2.22 10.89 7.86
CA VAL A 223 -2.50 9.86 6.85
C VAL A 223 -4.00 9.53 6.80
N ARG A 224 -4.67 9.46 7.96
CA ARG A 224 -6.10 9.19 8.01
C ARG A 224 -6.91 10.27 7.30
N GLN A 225 -6.54 11.52 7.51
CA GLN A 225 -7.17 12.67 6.87
C GLN A 225 -6.91 12.68 5.36
N TRP A 226 -5.64 12.58 4.94
CA TRP A 226 -5.26 12.65 3.52
C TRP A 226 -5.93 11.55 2.71
N PHE A 227 -5.87 10.31 3.19
CA PHE A 227 -6.39 9.14 2.47
C PHE A 227 -7.81 8.77 2.87
N TRP A 228 -8.56 9.70 3.48
CA TRP A 228 -10.00 9.57 3.73
C TRP A 228 -10.38 8.32 4.56
N TYR A 229 -9.50 7.85 5.45
CA TYR A 229 -9.80 6.69 6.32
C TYR A 229 -10.93 6.99 7.31
N ASP A 230 -11.09 8.23 7.74
CA ASP A 230 -12.16 8.62 8.66
C ASP A 230 -13.54 8.49 8.00
N MET A 231 -13.66 8.88 6.72
CA MET A 231 -14.86 8.65 5.92
C MET A 231 -15.23 7.16 5.86
N MET A 232 -14.23 6.28 5.76
CA MET A 232 -14.44 4.83 5.68
C MET A 232 -14.80 4.23 7.04
N SER A 233 -14.18 4.73 8.12
CA SER A 233 -14.42 4.29 9.51
C SER A 233 -15.83 4.63 9.98
N GLU A 234 -16.28 5.88 9.74
CA GLU A 234 -17.65 6.31 10.10
C GLU A 234 -18.72 5.45 9.43
N ARG A 235 -18.44 4.92 8.24
CA ARG A 235 -19.36 4.04 7.53
C ARG A 235 -19.42 2.65 8.09
N GLN A 236 -18.27 2.04 8.38
CA GLN A 236 -18.26 0.73 9.04
C GLN A 236 -19.05 0.79 10.35
N GLN A 237 -18.91 1.86 11.12
CA GLN A 237 -19.68 2.07 12.34
C GLN A 237 -21.19 2.23 12.08
N LYS A 238 -21.60 2.95 11.03
CA LYS A 238 -23.01 3.08 10.65
C LYS A 238 -23.61 1.74 10.22
N GLN A 239 -22.86 0.94 9.45
CA GLN A 239 -23.30 -0.39 9.00
C GLN A 239 -23.50 -1.35 10.18
N LEU A 240 -22.56 -1.39 11.12
CA LEU A 240 -22.69 -2.22 12.33
C LEU A 240 -23.96 -1.86 13.12
N LYS A 241 -24.26 -0.57 13.25
CA LYS A 241 -25.47 -0.08 13.94
C LYS A 241 -26.77 -0.31 13.19
N SER A 242 -26.74 -0.51 11.88
CA SER A 242 -27.94 -0.79 11.07
C SER A 242 -28.27 -2.28 10.99
N ASN A 243 -27.36 -3.15 11.43
CA ASN A 243 -27.53 -4.61 11.48
C ASN A 243 -27.84 -5.14 12.90
N GLU A 244 -27.94 -4.24 13.89
CA GLU A 244 -28.45 -4.50 15.25
C GLU A 244 -29.95 -4.16 15.35
#